data_AF-A0A969FI08-F1
#
_entry.id   AF-A0A969FI08-F1
#
_cell.length_a   1.000
_cell.length_b   1.000
_cell.length_c   1.000
_cell.angle_alpha   90.00
_cell.angle_beta   90.00
_cell.angle_gamma   90.00
#
_symmetry.space_group_name_H-M   'P 1'
#
loop_
_entity.id
_entity.type
_entity.pdbx_description
1 polymer ?
#
loop_
_entity_poly.entity_id
_entity_poly.type
_entity_poly.pdbx_seq_one_letter_code
_entity_poly.pdbx_strand_id
1 'polypeptide(L)' 'QGKAGFVPVAVRWVIERSNAWMERCKSLVKNFERTLSHATTKIDLCFVRLMLKRLAPPT' A
#
# COMPACT_ATOMS: atom_id res chain seq x y z
N GLN A 1 5.02 30.97 4.90
CA GLN A 1 5.14 30.57 6.33
C GLN A 1 4.77 29.10 6.44
N GLY A 2 5.66 28.26 7.00
CA GLY A 2 5.39 26.83 7.18
C GLY A 2 4.53 26.59 8.43
N LYS A 3 3.63 25.60 8.39
CA LYS A 3 2.88 25.20 9.59
C LYS A 3 3.85 24.58 10.60
N ALA A 4 3.85 25.07 11.84
CA ALA A 4 4.64 24.50 12.93
C ALA A 4 3.87 23.36 13.61
N GLY A 5 4.45 22.16 13.67
CA GLY A 5 3.88 21.00 14.35
C GLY A 5 3.12 20.01 13.46
N PHE A 6 2.73 18.87 14.04
CA PHE A 6 1.93 17.85 13.36
C PHE A 6 0.51 18.35 13.15
N VAL A 7 0.07 18.40 11.90
CA VAL A 7 -1.29 18.79 11.53
C VAL A 7 -2.04 17.54 11.08
N PRO A 8 -3.00 17.03 11.88
CA PRO A 8 -3.81 15.88 11.49
C PRO A 8 -4.53 16.19 10.17
N VAL A 9 -4.30 15.34 9.16
CA VAL A 9 -5.04 15.41 7.90
C VAL A 9 -6.17 14.39 7.99
N ALA A 10 -7.41 14.85 7.77
CA ALA A 10 -8.57 13.98 7.73
C ALA A 10 -8.30 12.80 6.78
N VAL A 11 -8.68 11.59 7.20
CA VAL A 11 -8.50 10.31 6.47
C VAL A 11 -7.07 9.92 6.08
N ARG A 12 -6.02 10.60 6.58
CA ARG A 12 -4.62 10.22 6.31
C ARG A 12 -4.28 8.78 6.65
N TRP A 13 -4.94 8.24 7.68
CA TRP A 13 -4.78 6.84 8.08
C TRP A 13 -5.08 5.86 6.92
N VAL A 14 -5.94 6.22 5.96
CA VAL A 14 -6.29 5.36 4.81
C VAL A 14 -5.07 5.14 3.92
N ILE A 15 -4.33 6.22 3.64
CA ILE A 15 -3.11 6.20 2.82
C ILE A 15 -2.01 5.45 3.57
N GLU A 16 -1.79 5.79 4.84
CA GLU A 16 -0.73 5.17 5.65
C GLU A 16 -0.98 3.67 5.85
N ARG A 17 -2.23 3.26 6.05
CA ARG A 17 -2.61 1.85 6.13
C ARG A 17 -2.38 1.12 4.81
N SER A 18 -2.72 1.74 3.68
CA SER A 18 -2.49 1.17 2.36
C SER A 18 -1.00 0.97 2.09
N ASN A 19 -0.17 1.94 2.46
CA ASN A 19 1.29 1.84 2.39
C ASN A 19 1.84 0.71 3.28
N ALA A 20 1.34 0.60 4.52
CA ALA A 20 1.74 -0.47 5.44
C ALA A 20 1.40 -1.89 4.90
N TRP A 21 0.32 -2.04 4.12
CA TRP A 21 0.03 -3.31 3.44
C TRP A 21 1.00 -3.60 2.29
N MET A 22 1.35 -2.59 1.50
CA MET A 22 2.34 -2.73 0.42
C MET A 22 3.73 -3.09 0.96
N GLU A 23 4.17 -2.52 2.08
CA GLU A 23 5.44 -2.87 2.72
C GLU A 23 5.52 -4.34 3.17
N ARG A 24 4.38 -4.97 3.50
CA ARG A 24 4.31 -6.41 3.80
C ARG A 24 4.42 -7.29 2.54
N CYS A 25 4.16 -6.75 1.36
CA CYS A 25 4.41 -7.41 0.09
C CYS A 25 5.90 -7.27 -0.25
N LYS A 26 6.74 -8.28 0.09
CA LYS A 26 8.21 -8.26 -0.14
C LYS A 26 8.63 -7.81 -1.55
N SER A 27 7.86 -8.15 -2.59
CA SER A 27 8.13 -7.75 -3.98
C SER A 27 8.00 -6.25 -4.24
N LEU A 28 7.33 -5.51 -3.35
CA LEU A 28 7.07 -4.07 -3.43
C LEU A 28 7.92 -3.23 -2.48
N VAL A 29 8.74 -3.85 -1.61
CA VAL A 29 9.63 -3.13 -0.67
C VAL A 29 10.55 -2.13 -1.40
N LYS A 30 10.94 -2.49 -2.63
CA LYS A 30 11.61 -1.58 -3.55
C LYS A 30 10.99 -1.78 -4.94
N ASN A 31 10.69 -0.68 -5.62
CA ASN A 31 10.22 -0.76 -7.00
C ASN A 31 11.40 -1.12 -7.91
N PHE A 32 11.32 -2.29 -8.54
CA PHE A 32 12.29 -2.77 -9.52
C PHE A 32 11.73 -2.77 -10.95
N GLU A 33 10.49 -2.29 -11.13
CA GLU A 33 9.84 -2.30 -12.43
C GLU A 33 10.39 -1.24 -13.36
N ARG A 34 10.60 -1.63 -14.62
CA ARG A 34 11.14 -0.75 -15.67
C ARG A 34 10.09 0.19 -16.25
N THR A 35 8.81 -0.18 -16.18
CA THR A 35 7.71 0.63 -16.71
C THR A 35 6.66 0.89 -15.63
N LEU A 36 5.96 2.01 -15.76
CA LEU A 36 4.88 2.35 -14.84
C LEU A 36 3.75 1.31 -14.87
N SER A 37 3.41 0.81 -16.06
CA SER A 37 2.39 -0.22 -16.22
C SER A 37 2.70 -1.47 -15.40
N HIS A 38 3.95 -1.96 -15.41
CA HIS A 38 4.32 -3.11 -14.61
C HIS A 38 4.29 -2.81 -13.10
N ALA A 39 4.72 -1.61 -12.70
CA ALA A 39 4.66 -1.18 -11.31
C ALA A 39 3.21 -1.15 -10.79
N THR A 40 2.29 -0.61 -11.60
CA THR A 40 0.85 -0.58 -11.29
C THR A 40 0.29 -2.01 -11.15
N THR A 41 0.58 -2.90 -12.10
CA THR A 41 0.13 -4.30 -12.02
C THR A 41 0.59 -4.99 -10.74
N LYS A 42 1.83 -4.72 -10.26
CA LYS A 42 2.30 -5.28 -8.99
C LYS A 42 1.54 -4.74 -7.77
N ILE A 43 1.18 -3.46 -7.77
CA ILE A 43 0.36 -2.87 -6.72
C ILE A 43 -1.02 -3.53 -6.71
N ASP A 44 -1.68 -3.62 -7.86
CA ASP A 44 -2.99 -4.25 -7.99
C ASP A 44 -2.96 -5.71 -7.50
N LEU A 45 -1.95 -6.47 -7.91
CA LEU A 45 -1.75 -7.85 -7.46
C LEU A 45 -1.60 -7.96 -5.93
N CYS A 46 -0.88 -7.03 -5.28
CA CYS A 46 -0.74 -7.02 -3.83
C CYS A 46 -2.09 -6.82 -3.14
N PHE A 47 -2.94 -5.92 -3.65
CA PHE A 47 -4.27 -5.67 -3.09
C PHE A 47 -5.26 -6.82 -3.38
N VAL A 48 -5.20 -7.45 -4.56
CA VAL A 48 -5.97 -8.68 -4.84
C VAL A 48 -5.59 -9.78 -3.85
N ARG A 49 -4.28 -10.00 -3.61
CA ARG A 49 -3.81 -10.97 -2.61
C ARG A 49 -4.31 -10.65 -1.20
N LEU A 50 -4.36 -9.36 -0.83
CA LEU A 50 -4.93 -8.92 0.45
C LEU A 50 -6.42 -9.24 0.55
N MET A 51 -7.21 -8.98 -0.51
CA MET A 51 -8.64 -9.29 -0.55
C MET A 51 -8.89 -10.79 -0.43
N LEU A 52 -8.14 -11.61 -1.18
CA LEU A 52 -8.24 -13.08 -1.12
C LEU A 52 -7.98 -13.61 0.30
N LYS A 53 -6.97 -13.07 1.00
CA LYS A 53 -6.67 -13.45 2.40
C LYS A 53 -7.79 -13.10 3.38
N ARG A 54 -8.59 -12.07 3.10
CA ARG A 54 -9.73 -11.66 3.94
C ARG A 54 -10.97 -12.51 3.68
N LEU A 55 -11.11 -13.04 2.46
CA LEU A 55 -12.19 -13.94 2.09
C LEU A 55 -11.94 -15.37 2.57
N ALA A 56 -10.67 -15.78 2.65
CA ALA A 56 -10.31 -17.08 3.20
C ALA A 56 -10.67 -17.15 4.69
N PRO A 57 -11.26 -18.27 5.16
CA PRO A 57 -11.47 -18.49 6.59
C PRO A 57 -10.11 -18.52 7.32
N PRO A 58 -10.05 -18.02 8.57
CA PRO A 58 -8.84 -18.14 9.37
C PRO A 58 -8.52 -19.63 9.56
N THR A 59 -7.40 -20.06 8.99
CA THR A 59 -6.77 -21.35 9.23
C THR A 59 -6.17 -21.42 10.61
#